data_AF-C1LIF5-F1
#
_entry.id   AF-C1LIF5-F1
#
_cell.length_a   1.000
_cell.length_b   1.000
_cell.length_c   1.000
_cell.angle_alpha   90.00
_cell.angle_beta   90.00
_cell.angle_gamma   90.00
#
_symmetry.space_group_name_H-M   'P 1'
#
loop_
_entity.id
_entity.type
_entity.pdbx_description
1 polymer ?
#
loop_
_entity_poly.entity_id
_entity_poly.type
_entity_poly.pdbx_seq_one_letter_code
_entity_poly.pdbx_strand_id
1 'polypeptide(L)'
;MFEVVGSSLYTSGVYMLIFLGLVITIIALCGYIAADRENICLIVSYIFILGLLALLLFISGIMILSFRSSLGDSSKNLMIDSLRSHYGRHGIITDAWNLVQRNLRCCGVDDSGWSIYNGSWWDMIVNSDLYETNTKLSESSLFYLFVPESCCAKKLDGLTGWPTDIYRDKKRCQTWQYGPPNKRNGPHNDAIYYAVIYLSNNRMT
;
A
#
# COMPACT_ATOMS: atom_id res chain seq x y z
N MET A 1 -20.13 -2.58 -7.48
CA MET A 1 -18.78 -2.68 -8.10
C MET A 1 -17.62 -2.30 -7.15
N PHE A 2 -17.77 -2.54 -5.84
CA PHE A 2 -16.69 -2.50 -4.84
C PHE A 2 -16.43 -3.89 -4.22
N GLU A 3 -17.06 -4.94 -4.75
CA GLU A 3 -17.37 -6.15 -3.97
C GLU A 3 -16.31 -7.25 -3.92
N VAL A 4 -15.24 -7.23 -4.72
CA VAL A 4 -14.42 -8.46 -4.87
C VAL A 4 -12.96 -8.35 -4.44
N VAL A 5 -12.41 -7.14 -4.30
CA VAL A 5 -10.98 -6.95 -3.98
C VAL A 5 -10.76 -6.57 -2.53
N GLY A 6 -11.70 -5.81 -1.95
CA GLY A 6 -11.64 -5.45 -0.55
C GLY A 6 -11.82 -6.68 0.35
N SER A 7 -12.58 -7.68 -0.07
CA SER A 7 -13.08 -8.75 0.80
C SER A 7 -12.01 -9.39 1.66
N SER A 8 -10.98 -10.08 1.17
CA SER A 8 -10.08 -10.83 2.09
C SER A 8 -9.28 -9.98 3.11
N LEU A 9 -8.71 -8.84 2.70
CA LEU A 9 -7.95 -7.95 3.59
C LEU A 9 -8.86 -7.11 4.49
N TYR A 10 -9.95 -6.57 3.94
CA TYR A 10 -10.98 -5.87 4.70
C TYR A 10 -11.64 -6.82 5.68
N THR A 11 -12.01 -8.02 5.26
CA THR A 11 -12.58 -9.07 6.10
C THR A 11 -11.62 -9.48 7.21
N SER A 12 -10.31 -9.62 6.94
CA SER A 12 -9.33 -9.90 7.99
C SER A 12 -9.23 -8.73 8.99
N GLY A 13 -9.13 -7.49 8.50
CA GLY A 13 -9.10 -6.30 9.35
C GLY A 13 -10.38 -6.12 10.16
N VAL A 14 -11.54 -6.33 9.54
CA VAL A 14 -12.86 -6.30 10.19
C VAL A 14 -12.98 -7.38 11.24
N TYR A 15 -12.53 -8.62 10.97
CA TYR A 15 -12.51 -9.66 12.00
C TYR A 15 -11.58 -9.31 13.17
N MET A 16 -10.40 -8.71 12.91
CA MET A 16 -9.54 -8.24 14.00
C MET A 16 -10.19 -7.11 14.79
N LEU A 17 -10.84 -6.15 14.14
CA LEU A 17 -11.56 -5.07 14.81
C LEU A 17 -12.73 -5.57 15.65
N ILE A 18 -13.51 -6.53 15.14
CA ILE A 18 -14.60 -7.19 15.88
C ILE A 18 -14.02 -7.95 17.07
N PHE A 19 -12.97 -8.73 16.88
CA PHE A 19 -12.32 -9.50 17.94
C PHE A 19 -11.78 -8.58 19.04
N LEU A 20 -11.04 -7.53 18.69
CA LEU A 20 -10.53 -6.53 19.64
C LEU A 20 -11.68 -5.81 20.36
N GLY A 21 -12.74 -5.45 19.64
CA GLY A 21 -13.93 -4.82 20.21
C GLY A 21 -14.62 -5.72 21.24
N LEU A 22 -14.76 -7.02 20.96
CA LEU A 22 -15.30 -8.00 21.89
C LEU A 22 -14.43 -8.14 23.14
N VAL A 23 -13.11 -8.22 22.97
CA VAL A 23 -12.16 -8.28 24.10
C VAL A 23 -12.29 -7.05 24.99
N ILE A 24 -12.31 -5.85 24.41
CA ILE A 24 -12.46 -4.59 25.15
C ILE A 24 -13.81 -4.57 25.90
N THR A 25 -14.88 -5.05 25.26
CA THR A 25 -16.21 -5.10 25.89
C THR A 25 -16.23 -6.08 27.06
N ILE A 26 -15.61 -7.26 26.93
CA ILE A 26 -15.49 -8.23 28.04
C ILE A 26 -14.70 -7.63 29.20
N ILE A 27 -13.57 -6.97 28.92
CA ILE A 27 -12.77 -6.29 29.95
C ILE A 27 -13.61 -5.22 30.67
N ALA A 28 -14.37 -4.42 29.92
CA ALA A 28 -15.25 -3.40 30.48
C ALA A 28 -16.38 -3.98 31.35
N LEU A 29 -17.01 -5.08 30.92
CA LEU A 29 -18.03 -5.78 31.71
C LEU A 29 -17.45 -6.38 32.99
N CYS A 30 -16.27 -6.99 32.92
CA CYS A 30 -15.55 -7.46 34.11
C CYS A 30 -15.24 -6.30 35.07
N GLY A 31 -14.85 -5.14 34.56
CA GLY A 31 -14.64 -3.94 35.37
C GLY A 31 -15.91 -3.44 36.04
N TYR A 32 -17.04 -3.46 35.33
CA TYR A 32 -18.34 -3.09 35.90
C TYR A 32 -18.77 -4.06 37.01
N ILE A 33 -18.66 -5.37 36.78
CA ILE A 33 -18.98 -6.40 37.80
C ILE A 33 -18.04 -6.27 39.01
N ALA A 34 -16.76 -5.96 38.78
CA ALA A 34 -15.79 -5.72 39.86
C ALA A 34 -16.16 -4.51 40.72
N ALA A 35 -16.73 -3.47 40.13
CA ALA A 35 -17.18 -2.30 40.87
C ALA A 35 -18.49 -2.53 41.62
N ASP A 36 -19.43 -3.28 41.02
CA ASP A 36 -20.73 -3.61 41.63
C ASP A 36 -20.61 -4.60 42.80
N ARG A 37 -19.74 -5.59 42.64
CA ARG A 37 -19.37 -6.49 43.75
C ARG A 37 -18.36 -5.75 44.62
N GLU A 38 -18.76 -5.29 45.80
CA GLU A 38 -17.88 -4.69 46.83
C GLU A 38 -16.78 -5.64 47.38
N ASN A 39 -16.38 -6.66 46.63
CA ASN A 39 -15.30 -7.56 46.94
C ASN A 39 -13.96 -6.96 46.50
N ILE A 40 -13.18 -6.53 47.50
CA ILE A 40 -11.84 -5.95 47.35
C ILE A 40 -10.93 -6.84 46.51
N CYS A 41 -11.00 -8.18 46.65
CA CYS A 41 -10.14 -9.09 45.88
C CYS A 41 -10.42 -9.02 44.36
N LEU A 42 -11.67 -8.79 43.97
CA LEU A 42 -12.06 -8.73 42.55
C LEU A 42 -11.63 -7.40 41.91
N ILE A 43 -11.72 -6.30 42.67
CA ILE A 43 -11.22 -4.99 42.25
C ILE A 43 -9.69 -4.99 42.12
N VAL A 44 -8.97 -5.53 43.10
CA VAL A 44 -7.50 -5.58 43.10
C VAL A 44 -6.97 -6.42 41.94
N SER A 45 -7.57 -7.59 41.67
CA SER A 45 -7.18 -8.43 40.54
C SER A 45 -7.44 -7.77 39.18
N TYR A 46 -8.57 -7.06 39.03
CA TYR A 46 -8.87 -6.29 37.82
C TYR A 46 -7.85 -5.18 37.57
N ILE A 47 -7.53 -4.38 38.60
CA ILE A 47 -6.51 -3.32 38.53
C ILE A 47 -5.13 -3.91 38.19
N PHE A 48 -4.78 -5.06 38.77
CA PHE A 48 -3.52 -5.74 38.49
C PHE A 48 -3.41 -6.18 37.02
N ILE A 49 -4.46 -6.82 36.48
CA ILE A 49 -4.50 -7.24 35.07
C ILE A 49 -4.41 -6.03 34.13
N LEU A 50 -5.15 -4.95 34.41
CA LEU A 50 -5.06 -3.71 33.64
C LEU A 50 -3.66 -3.09 33.71
N GLY A 51 -3.03 -3.11 34.89
CA GLY A 51 -1.65 -2.66 35.07
C GLY A 51 -0.67 -3.45 34.21
N LEU A 52 -0.81 -4.78 34.17
CA LEU A 52 0.01 -5.63 33.29
C LEU A 52 -0.21 -5.31 31.81
N LEU A 53 -1.45 -5.13 31.36
CA LEU A 53 -1.75 -4.75 29.99
C LEU A 53 -1.15 -3.38 29.64
N ALA A 54 -1.25 -2.41 30.56
CA ALA A 54 -0.65 -1.09 30.37
C ALA A 54 0.88 -1.16 30.24
N LEU A 55 1.55 -1.97 31.06
CA LEU A 55 3.00 -2.20 30.95
C LEU A 55 3.38 -2.86 29.63
N LEU A 56 2.63 -3.88 29.19
CA LEU A 56 2.87 -4.53 27.90
C LEU A 56 2.68 -3.57 26.72
N LEU A 57 1.63 -2.74 26.76
CA LEU A 57 1.40 -1.71 25.75
C LEU A 57 2.50 -0.65 25.73
N PHE A 58 2.98 -0.25 26.91
CA PHE A 58 4.10 0.70 27.03
C PHE A 58 5.39 0.13 26.43
N ILE A 59 5.74 -1.12 26.76
CA ILE A 59 6.90 -1.81 26.20
C ILE A 59 6.76 -1.98 24.68
N SER A 60 5.58 -2.39 24.20
CA SER A 60 5.30 -2.51 22.76
C SER A 60 5.44 -1.17 22.05
N GLY A 61 4.92 -0.09 22.64
CA GLY A 61 5.06 1.27 22.12
C GLY A 61 6.53 1.68 21.97
N ILE A 62 7.35 1.48 23.00
CA ILE A 62 8.79 1.76 22.93
C ILE A 62 9.47 0.89 21.88
N MET A 63 9.15 -0.41 21.83
CA MET A 63 9.73 -1.34 20.87
C MET A 63 9.44 -0.91 19.43
N ILE A 64 8.20 -0.50 19.13
CA ILE A 64 7.83 0.03 17.81
C ILE A 64 8.65 1.28 17.47
N LEU A 65 8.90 2.17 18.44
CA LEU A 65 9.73 3.36 18.23
C LEU A 65 11.21 3.01 17.99
N SER A 66 11.76 2.06 18.74
CA SER A 66 13.16 1.65 18.63
C SER A 66 13.47 0.92 17.32
N PHE A 67 12.56 0.09 16.83
CA PHE A 67 12.76 -0.73 15.63
C PHE A 67 12.11 -0.15 14.36
N ARG A 68 11.77 1.16 14.34
CA ARG A 68 11.12 1.78 13.17
C ARG A 68 11.87 1.57 11.86
N SER A 69 13.20 1.66 11.88
CA SER A 69 14.04 1.47 10.70
C SER A 69 14.01 0.02 10.22
N SER A 70 14.31 -0.95 11.10
CA SER A 70 14.33 -2.37 10.72
C SER A 70 12.96 -2.90 10.26
N LEU A 71 11.88 -2.46 10.91
CA LEU A 71 10.52 -2.79 10.48
C LEU A 71 10.18 -2.13 9.14
N GLY A 72 10.61 -0.89 8.95
CA GLY A 72 10.46 -0.15 7.69
C GLY A 72 11.17 -0.84 6.52
N ASP A 73 12.43 -1.22 6.71
CA ASP A 73 13.24 -1.89 5.67
C ASP A 73 12.70 -3.28 5.34
N SER A 74 12.32 -4.06 6.36
CA SER A 74 11.71 -5.38 6.15
C SER A 74 10.39 -5.25 5.38
N SER A 75 9.54 -4.30 5.78
CA SER A 75 8.27 -4.03 5.09
C SER A 75 8.49 -3.52 3.67
N LYS A 76 9.48 -2.65 3.45
CA LYS A 76 9.88 -2.17 2.11
C LYS A 76 10.26 -3.34 1.21
N ASN A 77 11.11 -4.26 1.68
CA ASN A 77 11.54 -5.42 0.89
C ASN A 77 10.37 -6.34 0.53
N LEU A 78 9.46 -6.59 1.49
CA LEU A 78 8.24 -7.35 1.24
C LEU A 78 7.34 -6.68 0.21
N MET A 79 7.22 -5.35 0.26
CA MET A 79 6.45 -4.60 -0.73
C MET A 79 7.11 -4.64 -2.12
N ILE A 80 8.43 -4.53 -2.21
CA ILE A 80 9.16 -4.64 -3.48
C ILE A 80 8.95 -6.02 -4.10
N ASP A 81 9.10 -7.09 -3.31
CA ASP A 81 8.88 -8.46 -3.79
C ASP A 81 7.41 -8.70 -4.17
N SER A 82 6.46 -8.22 -3.36
CA SER A 82 5.04 -8.28 -3.68
C SER A 82 4.72 -7.63 -5.03
N LEU A 83 5.21 -6.41 -5.25
CA LEU A 83 4.96 -5.70 -6.50
C LEU A 83 5.67 -6.37 -7.68
N ARG A 84 6.93 -6.79 -7.54
CA ARG A 84 7.69 -7.37 -8.64
C ARG A 84 7.21 -8.77 -9.03
N SER A 85 6.93 -9.62 -8.03
CA SER A 85 6.69 -11.06 -8.21
C SER A 85 5.20 -11.40 -8.35
N HIS A 86 4.28 -10.56 -7.85
CA HIS A 86 2.86 -10.90 -7.79
C HIS A 86 1.92 -9.92 -8.52
N TYR A 87 2.35 -8.70 -8.80
CA TYR A 87 1.56 -7.74 -9.58
C TYR A 87 1.40 -8.22 -11.03
N GLY A 88 0.16 -8.24 -11.53
CA GLY A 88 -0.21 -8.82 -12.82
C GLY A 88 -0.41 -10.35 -12.80
N ARG A 89 0.08 -11.06 -11.78
CA ARG A 89 -0.09 -12.51 -11.65
C ARG A 89 -1.33 -12.90 -10.84
N HIS A 90 -1.58 -12.19 -9.74
CA HIS A 90 -2.73 -12.42 -8.87
C HIS A 90 -3.63 -11.18 -8.91
N GLY A 91 -4.88 -11.33 -9.34
CA GLY A 91 -5.82 -10.20 -9.48
C GLY A 91 -6.00 -9.43 -8.17
N ILE A 92 -6.17 -10.15 -7.05
CA ILE A 92 -6.35 -9.54 -5.72
C ILE A 92 -5.17 -8.64 -5.33
N ILE A 93 -3.95 -9.11 -5.55
CA ILE A 93 -2.72 -8.35 -5.23
C ILE A 93 -2.60 -7.14 -6.17
N THR A 94 -2.89 -7.35 -7.46
CA THR A 94 -2.86 -6.30 -8.48
C THR A 94 -3.83 -5.17 -8.15
N ASP A 95 -5.06 -5.52 -7.76
CA ASP A 95 -6.09 -4.53 -7.46
C ASP A 95 -5.83 -3.81 -6.13
N ALA A 96 -5.28 -4.49 -5.13
CA ALA A 96 -4.81 -3.87 -3.91
C ALA A 96 -3.72 -2.82 -4.20
N TRP A 97 -2.72 -3.17 -5.01
CA TRP A 97 -1.69 -2.23 -5.48
C TRP A 97 -2.28 -1.08 -6.29
N ASN A 98 -3.22 -1.36 -7.20
CA ASN A 98 -3.90 -0.32 -7.98
C ASN A 98 -4.64 0.66 -7.07
N LEU A 99 -5.26 0.19 -5.99
CA LEU A 99 -5.94 1.03 -5.01
C LEU A 99 -4.93 1.90 -4.24
N VAL A 100 -3.86 1.30 -3.73
CA VAL A 100 -2.80 2.01 -3.00
C VAL A 100 -2.19 3.12 -3.88
N GLN A 101 -1.84 2.81 -5.11
CA GLN A 101 -1.23 3.75 -6.05
C GLN A 101 -2.16 4.92 -6.40
N ARG A 102 -3.45 4.65 -6.62
CA ARG A 102 -4.46 5.69 -6.90
C ARG A 102 -4.73 6.58 -5.68
N ASN A 103 -4.83 5.99 -4.49
CA ASN A 103 -5.16 6.72 -3.26
C ASN A 103 -3.98 7.54 -2.75
N LEU A 104 -2.77 6.97 -2.75
CA LEU A 104 -1.56 7.64 -2.30
C LEU A 104 -0.89 8.47 -3.41
N ARG A 105 -1.38 8.40 -4.65
CA ARG A 105 -0.83 9.11 -5.81
C ARG A 105 0.65 8.85 -5.98
N CYS A 106 1.02 7.57 -5.90
CA CYS A 106 2.39 7.08 -5.97
C CYS A 106 2.52 5.99 -7.03
N CYS A 107 3.73 5.79 -7.55
CA CYS A 107 4.02 4.74 -8.53
C CYS A 107 5.41 4.13 -8.33
N GLY A 108 5.59 3.49 -7.19
CA GLY A 108 6.82 2.81 -6.82
C GLY A 108 6.90 2.61 -5.32
N VAL A 109 7.72 1.66 -4.89
CA VAL A 109 7.92 1.42 -3.46
C VAL A 109 9.05 2.30 -2.92
N ASP A 110 10.12 2.45 -3.70
CA ASP A 110 11.30 3.23 -3.33
C ASP A 110 11.84 4.05 -4.51
N ASP A 111 13.00 4.66 -4.33
CA ASP A 111 13.63 5.56 -5.32
C ASP A 111 13.94 4.88 -6.67
N SER A 112 13.80 3.55 -6.80
CA SER A 112 13.81 2.88 -8.10
C SER A 112 12.60 3.25 -8.98
N GLY A 113 11.56 3.82 -8.37
CA GLY A 113 10.37 4.35 -9.02
C GLY A 113 9.66 3.31 -9.89
N TRP A 114 9.54 3.62 -11.17
CA TRP A 114 8.82 2.81 -12.16
C TRP A 114 9.61 1.60 -12.67
N SER A 115 10.93 1.58 -12.45
CA SER A 115 11.76 0.47 -12.94
C SER A 115 11.39 -0.88 -12.33
N ILE A 116 10.67 -0.87 -11.20
CA ILE A 116 10.15 -2.06 -10.53
C ILE A 116 9.18 -2.89 -11.39
N TYR A 117 8.52 -2.28 -12.38
CA TYR A 117 7.65 -3.00 -13.30
C TYR A 117 8.42 -3.75 -14.37
N ASN A 118 9.66 -3.35 -14.69
CA ASN A 118 10.44 -4.02 -15.73
C ASN A 118 10.79 -5.45 -15.28
N GLY A 119 10.40 -6.43 -16.10
CA GLY A 119 10.54 -7.85 -15.82
C GLY A 119 9.56 -8.40 -14.78
N SER A 120 8.54 -7.63 -14.39
CA SER A 120 7.43 -8.13 -13.58
C SER A 120 6.47 -8.99 -14.43
N TRP A 121 5.61 -9.77 -13.76
CA TRP A 121 4.56 -10.53 -14.45
C TRP A 121 3.64 -9.63 -15.27
N TRP A 122 3.26 -8.47 -14.73
CA TRP A 122 2.46 -7.49 -15.45
C TRP A 122 3.13 -7.06 -16.75
N ASP A 123 4.40 -6.70 -16.70
CA ASP A 123 5.17 -6.22 -17.85
C ASP A 123 5.32 -7.29 -18.93
N MET A 124 5.53 -8.56 -18.55
CA MET A 124 5.56 -9.67 -19.49
C MET A 124 4.21 -9.88 -20.21
N ILE A 125 3.09 -9.71 -19.50
CA ILE A 125 1.75 -9.93 -20.05
C ILE A 125 1.32 -8.78 -20.97
N VAL A 126 1.55 -7.53 -20.55
CA VAL A 126 1.07 -6.36 -21.30
C VAL A 126 1.97 -5.98 -22.48
N ASN A 127 3.26 -6.33 -22.42
CA ASN A 127 4.24 -6.03 -23.46
C ASN A 127 4.65 -7.28 -24.26
N SER A 128 3.82 -8.33 -24.31
CA SER A 128 4.09 -9.52 -25.13
C SER A 128 4.09 -9.17 -26.63
N ASP A 129 5.04 -9.70 -27.39
CA ASP A 129 5.05 -9.56 -28.84
C ASP A 129 3.92 -10.39 -29.48
N LEU A 130 3.26 -9.80 -30.48
CA LEU A 130 2.10 -10.38 -31.17
C LEU A 130 2.48 -11.37 -32.28
N TYR A 131 3.69 -11.23 -32.83
CA TYR A 131 4.18 -12.03 -33.95
C TYR A 131 5.16 -13.12 -33.47
N GLU A 132 5.95 -12.82 -32.45
CA GLU A 132 6.96 -13.75 -31.93
C GLU A 132 6.54 -14.29 -30.56
N THR A 133 6.28 -15.61 -30.52
CA THR A 133 5.78 -16.27 -29.31
C THR A 133 6.83 -16.27 -28.21
N ASN A 134 6.45 -15.86 -26.99
CA ASN A 134 7.30 -15.79 -25.80
C ASN A 134 8.41 -14.72 -25.85
N THR A 135 8.33 -13.76 -26.78
CA THR A 135 9.20 -12.57 -26.73
C THR A 135 8.42 -11.33 -26.32
N LYS A 136 9.17 -10.32 -25.89
CA LYS A 136 8.66 -9.06 -25.38
C LYS A 136 8.91 -7.97 -26.40
N LEU A 137 7.95 -7.06 -26.58
CA LEU A 137 8.11 -5.86 -27.38
C LEU A 137 9.38 -5.11 -26.99
N SER A 138 10.09 -4.56 -27.98
CA SER A 138 11.24 -3.71 -27.73
C SER A 138 10.85 -2.49 -26.90
N GLU A 139 11.64 -2.12 -25.89
CA GLU A 139 11.46 -0.89 -25.10
C GLU A 139 11.49 0.39 -25.95
N SER A 140 12.06 0.30 -27.17
CA SER A 140 12.06 1.39 -28.15
C SER A 140 10.74 1.55 -28.91
N SER A 141 9.86 0.55 -28.86
CA SER A 141 8.60 0.58 -29.58
C SER A 141 7.63 1.61 -28.98
N LEU A 142 6.79 2.21 -29.82
CA LEU A 142 5.77 3.17 -29.37
C LEU A 142 4.65 2.51 -28.56
N PHE A 143 4.53 1.18 -28.64
CA PHE A 143 3.48 0.39 -27.98
C PHE A 143 3.92 -0.18 -26.63
N TYR A 144 5.21 -0.06 -26.28
CA TYR A 144 5.72 -0.51 -25.00
C TYR A 144 5.14 0.34 -23.85
N LEU A 145 4.50 -0.32 -22.90
CA LEU A 145 3.92 0.28 -21.70
C LEU A 145 4.91 0.16 -20.53
N PHE A 146 5.43 1.29 -20.06
CA PHE A 146 6.40 1.30 -18.97
C PHE A 146 5.77 1.12 -17.57
N VAL A 147 4.48 1.47 -17.42
CA VAL A 147 3.79 1.51 -16.13
C VAL A 147 2.30 1.15 -16.25
N PRO A 148 1.69 0.62 -15.17
CA PRO A 148 0.26 0.38 -15.13
C PRO A 148 -0.57 1.67 -15.07
N GLU A 149 -1.84 1.58 -15.43
CA GLU A 149 -2.77 2.72 -15.47
C GLU A 149 -3.03 3.35 -14.09
N SER A 150 -2.88 2.57 -13.02
CA SER A 150 -2.98 3.03 -11.63
C SER A 150 -1.93 4.08 -11.27
N CYS A 151 -0.83 4.14 -12.01
CA CYS A 151 0.23 5.13 -11.87
C CYS A 151 -0.04 6.45 -12.60
N CYS A 152 -1.05 6.47 -13.47
CA CYS A 152 -1.35 7.63 -14.29
C CYS A 152 -2.19 8.65 -13.53
N ALA A 153 -1.80 9.91 -13.64
CA ALA A 153 -2.48 11.01 -13.01
C ALA A 153 -3.87 11.21 -13.63
N LYS A 154 -4.89 11.22 -12.77
CA LYS A 154 -6.25 11.59 -13.14
C LYS A 154 -6.47 13.10 -12.98
N LYS A 155 -7.40 13.67 -13.76
CA LYS A 155 -7.82 15.06 -13.62
C LYS A 155 -8.54 15.23 -12.29
N LEU A 156 -8.29 16.34 -11.62
CA LEU A 156 -9.02 16.71 -10.40
C LEU A 156 -10.29 17.44 -10.80
N ASP A 157 -11.37 17.15 -10.09
CA ASP A 157 -12.59 17.92 -10.18
C ASP A 157 -12.32 19.33 -9.62
N GLY A 158 -12.64 20.36 -10.39
CA GLY A 158 -12.42 21.75 -10.01
C GLY A 158 -13.31 22.21 -8.85
N LEU A 159 -14.42 21.52 -8.57
CA LEU A 159 -15.34 21.87 -7.50
C LEU A 159 -14.97 21.21 -6.17
N THR A 160 -14.57 19.94 -6.22
CA THR A 160 -14.37 19.13 -5.01
C THR A 160 -12.90 18.82 -4.71
N GLY A 161 -12.00 19.00 -5.68
CA GLY A 161 -10.60 18.61 -5.55
C GLY A 161 -10.36 17.10 -5.52
N TRP A 162 -11.40 16.28 -5.72
CA TRP A 162 -11.28 14.83 -5.79
C TRP A 162 -10.84 14.37 -7.19
N PRO A 163 -10.10 13.26 -7.31
CA PRO A 163 -9.73 12.69 -8.60
C PRO A 163 -10.97 12.17 -9.32
N THR A 164 -11.15 12.63 -10.55
CA THR A 164 -12.18 12.12 -11.48
C THR A 164 -11.76 10.77 -12.05
N ASP A 165 -12.64 10.11 -12.82
CA ASP A 165 -12.27 8.90 -13.57
C ASP A 165 -11.54 9.17 -14.90
N ILE A 166 -11.27 10.44 -15.19
CA ILE A 166 -10.66 10.86 -16.45
C ILE A 166 -9.16 11.03 -16.26
N TYR A 167 -8.37 10.30 -17.04
CA TYR A 167 -6.92 10.48 -17.07
C TYR A 167 -6.54 11.84 -17.66
N ARG A 168 -5.46 12.43 -17.14
CA ARG A 168 -4.89 13.66 -17.71
C ARG A 168 -4.40 13.41 -19.13
N ASP A 169 -3.51 12.43 -19.28
CA ASP A 169 -3.06 11.92 -20.57
C ASP A 169 -2.53 10.49 -20.37
N LYS A 170 -3.38 9.50 -20.64
CA LYS A 170 -3.06 8.09 -20.42
C LYS A 170 -1.92 7.60 -21.33
N LYS A 171 -1.92 8.01 -22.60
CA LYS A 171 -0.89 7.60 -23.55
C LYS A 171 0.47 8.17 -23.14
N ARG A 172 0.51 9.47 -22.84
CA ARG A 172 1.72 10.13 -22.34
C ARG A 172 2.21 9.51 -21.03
N CYS A 173 1.32 9.16 -20.11
CA CYS A 173 1.72 8.50 -18.87
C CYS A 173 2.50 7.20 -19.14
N GLN A 174 1.98 6.33 -20.01
CA GLN A 174 2.49 4.97 -20.15
C GLN A 174 3.60 4.80 -21.18
N THR A 175 3.67 5.66 -22.21
CA THR A 175 4.57 5.50 -23.36
C THR A 175 5.52 6.70 -23.57
N TRP A 176 5.77 7.52 -22.54
CA TRP A 176 6.66 8.69 -22.67
C TRP A 176 8.11 8.29 -22.98
N GLN A 177 8.67 8.76 -24.10
CA GLN A 177 10.00 8.37 -24.56
C GLN A 177 11.14 9.30 -24.10
N TYR A 178 10.81 10.53 -23.70
CA TYR A 178 11.82 11.57 -23.47
C TYR A 178 12.33 11.65 -22.04
N GLY A 179 11.55 11.15 -21.08
CA GLY A 179 11.84 11.23 -19.65
C GLY A 179 11.14 10.11 -18.88
N PRO A 180 10.82 10.31 -17.59
CA PRO A 180 10.12 9.31 -16.80
C PRO A 180 8.74 8.94 -17.39
N PRO A 181 8.31 7.67 -17.31
CA PRO A 181 8.92 6.55 -16.58
C PRO A 181 10.05 5.80 -17.31
N ASN A 182 10.23 6.01 -18.62
CA ASN A 182 11.25 5.31 -19.40
C ASN A 182 12.68 5.67 -18.96
N LYS A 183 12.96 6.97 -18.83
CA LYS A 183 14.27 7.49 -18.43
C LYS A 183 14.19 8.13 -17.06
N ARG A 184 15.20 7.94 -16.20
CA ARG A 184 15.25 8.62 -14.88
C ARG A 184 15.37 10.15 -15.00
N ASN A 185 16.06 10.62 -16.04
CA ASN A 185 16.27 12.04 -16.32
C ASN A 185 15.66 12.40 -17.68
N GLY A 186 15.26 13.66 -17.84
CA GLY A 186 14.67 14.19 -19.07
C GLY A 186 13.50 15.12 -18.81
N PRO A 187 12.73 15.48 -19.85
CA PRO A 187 11.54 16.31 -19.71
C PRO A 187 10.51 15.69 -18.77
N HIS A 188 9.94 16.52 -17.90
CA HIS A 188 8.92 16.12 -16.94
C HIS A 188 7.64 15.61 -17.62
N ASN A 189 7.05 14.57 -17.05
CA ASN A 189 5.82 13.96 -17.51
C ASN A 189 4.70 14.25 -16.51
N ASP A 190 3.91 15.29 -16.74
CA ASP A 190 2.84 15.70 -15.80
C ASP A 190 1.66 14.72 -15.73
N ALA A 191 1.68 13.64 -16.52
CA ALA A 191 0.64 12.62 -16.57
C ALA A 191 0.92 11.40 -15.67
N ILE A 192 2.02 11.37 -14.92
CA ILE A 192 2.38 10.24 -14.05
C ILE A 192 2.62 10.67 -12.60
N TYR A 193 2.35 9.75 -11.66
CA TYR A 193 2.71 9.94 -10.26
C TYR A 193 4.20 9.67 -10.01
N TYR A 194 4.89 10.67 -9.44
CA TYR A 194 6.32 10.63 -9.08
C TYR A 194 6.59 10.19 -7.64
N ALA A 195 5.57 10.19 -6.78
CA ALA A 195 5.75 9.77 -5.40
C ALA A 195 6.01 8.26 -5.31
N VAL A 196 6.74 7.88 -4.27
CA VAL A 196 7.02 6.49 -3.90
C VAL A 196 6.45 6.25 -2.50
N ILE A 197 6.08 5.01 -2.19
CA ILE A 197 5.44 4.69 -0.89
C ILE A 197 6.39 4.94 0.27
N TYR A 198 7.65 4.54 0.13
CA TYR A 198 8.70 4.84 1.08
C TYR A 198 9.54 5.98 0.53
N LEU A 199 9.31 7.18 1.05
CA LEU A 199 10.26 8.27 0.86
C LEU A 199 11.54 7.89 1.62
N SER A 200 12.64 7.67 0.89
CA SER A 200 13.97 7.70 1.49
C SER A 200 14.11 9.04 2.23
N ASN A 201 14.46 8.98 3.51
CA ASN A 201 14.44 10.10 4.44
C ASN A 201 15.48 11.22 4.12
N ASN A 202 16.00 11.28 2.89
CA ASN A 202 17.01 12.23 2.43
C ASN A 202 16.43 13.58 1.96
N ARG A 203 15.27 13.99 2.49
CA ARG A 203 14.71 15.33 2.26
C ARG A 203 14.27 16.05 3.54
N MET A 204 14.98 15.82 4.65
CA MET A 204 14.90 16.61 5.88
C MET A 204 16.28 16.85 6.52
N THR A 205 17.25 17.28 5.72
CA THR A 205 18.45 18.02 6.17
C THR A 205 18.76 19.11 5.18
#